data_AF-A0A7Z6TD14-F1
#
_entry.id   AF-A0A7Z6TD14-F1
#
_cell.length_a   1.000
_cell.length_b   1.000
_cell.length_c   1.000
_cell.angle_alpha   90.00
_cell.angle_beta   90.00
_cell.angle_gamma   90.00
#
_symmetry.space_group_name_H-M   'P 1'
#
loop_
_entity.id
_entity.type
_entity.pdbx_description
1 polymer ?
#
loop_
_entity_poly.entity_id
_entity_poly.type
_entity_poly.pdbx_seq_one_letter_code
_entity_poly.pdbx_strand_id
1 'polypeptide(L)' 'MFGTYTDPRHIIEYSDGEVRRQFNVCFTARVTGGSLAVSEESTEVRFVAPDEIDALPMHHTQRLRLRHFAEDRDRPHLG' A
#
# COMPACT_ATOMS: atom_id res chain seq x y z
N MET A 1 -3.00 -11.94 -3.50
CA MET A 1 -2.59 -11.46 -2.16
C MET A 1 -3.74 -10.79 -1.42
N PHE A 2 -3.95 -11.22 -0.17
CA PHE A 2 -4.78 -10.54 0.84
C PHE A 2 -3.93 -10.40 2.10
N GLY A 3 -4.02 -9.29 2.84
CA GLY A 3 -3.25 -9.16 4.08
C GLY A 3 -3.49 -7.88 4.84
N THR A 4 -3.21 -7.91 6.13
CA THR A 4 -3.21 -6.76 7.02
C THR A 4 -1.78 -6.35 7.34
N TYR A 5 -1.49 -5.07 7.16
CA TYR A 5 -0.18 -4.47 7.37
C TYR A 5 -0.31 -3.38 8.44
N THR A 6 0.31 -3.60 9.59
CA THR A 6 0.34 -2.74 10.74
C THR A 6 1.79 -2.56 11.19
N ASP A 7 2.22 -1.31 11.32
CA ASP A 7 3.51 -1.02 11.96
C ASP A 7 3.22 -0.52 13.37
N PRO A 8 3.47 -1.31 14.43
CA PRO A 8 3.18 -0.90 15.80
C PRO A 8 3.99 0.32 16.26
N ARG A 9 5.05 0.70 15.51
CA ARG A 9 5.89 1.88 15.76
C ARG A 9 5.43 3.11 14.97
N HIS A 10 4.52 2.95 14.00
CA HIS A 10 3.96 4.06 13.25
C HIS A 10 2.80 4.67 14.04
N ILE A 11 3.14 5.62 14.91
CA ILE A 11 2.20 6.40 15.71
C ILE A 11 2.15 7.81 15.14
N ILE A 12 0.95 8.28 14.82
CA ILE A 12 0.72 9.68 14.44
C ILE A 12 0.11 10.35 15.66
N GLU A 13 0.89 11.22 16.29
CA GLU A 13 0.43 12.07 17.39
C GLU A 13 0.07 13.45 16.82
N TYR A 14 -1.18 13.84 16.98
CA TYR A 14 -1.66 15.16 16.60
C TYR A 14 -1.50 16.12 17.78
N SER A 15 -1.43 17.42 17.48
CA SER A 15 -1.20 18.48 18.47
C SER A 15 -2.31 18.63 19.52
N ASP A 16 -3.46 18.00 19.30
CA ASP A 16 -4.61 17.94 20.21
C ASP A 16 -4.56 16.75 21.18
N GLY A 17 -3.51 15.92 21.12
CA GLY A 17 -3.35 14.72 21.93
C GLY A 17 -4.01 13.47 21.33
N GLU A 18 -4.56 13.55 20.12
CA GLU A 18 -5.05 12.36 19.41
C GLU A 18 -3.88 11.49 18.95
N VAL A 19 -3.88 10.21 19.36
CA VAL A 19 -2.88 9.22 18.98
C VAL A 19 -3.53 8.22 18.03
N ARG A 20 -3.14 8.25 16.74
CA ARG A 20 -3.63 7.31 15.74
C ARG A 20 -2.61 6.22 15.42
N ARG A 21 -3.12 5.01 15.25
CA ARG A 21 -2.42 3.87 14.66
C ARG A 21 -3.11 3.47 13.38
N GLN A 22 -2.40 3.52 12.27
CA GLN A 22 -2.93 3.06 10.99
C GLN A 22 -2.59 1.59 10.75
N PHE A 23 -3.57 0.85 10.26
CA PHE A 23 -3.37 -0.43 9.60
C PHE A 23 -3.91 -0.32 8.17
N ASN A 24 -3.38 -1.14 7.27
CA ASN A 24 -3.85 -1.23 5.90
C ASN A 24 -4.35 -2.64 5.62
N VAL A 25 -5.45 -2.73 4.89
CA VAL A 25 -5.93 -3.99 4.31
C VAL A 25 -5.68 -3.93 2.82
N CYS A 26 -4.90 -4.87 2.29
CA CYS A 26 -4.53 -4.88 0.88
C CYS A 26 -5.18 -6.07 0.17
N PHE A 27 -5.71 -5.82 -1.03
CA PHE A 27 -6.35 -6.81 -1.89
C PHE A 27 -5.71 -6.81 -3.27
N THR A 28 -5.50 -7.99 -3.83
CA THR A 28 -5.22 -8.12 -5.27
C THR A 28 -6.53 -7.99 -6.04
N ALA A 29 -6.56 -7.08 -7.00
CA ALA A 29 -7.71 -6.87 -7.87
C ALA A 29 -7.30 -6.94 -9.35
N ARG A 30 -8.29 -7.14 -10.22
CA ARG A 30 -8.14 -7.04 -11.67
C ARG A 30 -9.00 -5.88 -12.16
N VAL A 31 -8.42 -5.02 -13.00
CA VAL A 31 -9.16 -3.94 -13.65
C VAL A 31 -10.19 -4.55 -14.60
N THR A 32 -11.46 -4.15 -14.48
CA THR A 32 -12.57 -4.61 -15.34
C THR A 32 -13.03 -3.56 -16.35
N GLY A 33 -12.61 -2.31 -16.21
CA GLY A 33 -12.93 -1.19 -17.10
C GLY A 33 -12.55 0.16 -16.49
N GLY A 34 -12.87 1.25 -17.21
CA GLY A 34 -12.59 2.63 -16.80
C GLY A 34 -11.30 3.21 -17.40
N SER A 35 -11.02 4.47 -17.07
CA SER A 35 -9.79 5.18 -17.43
C SER A 35 -9.09 5.71 -16.19
N LEU A 36 -7.76 5.78 -16.22
CA LEU A 36 -6.99 6.38 -15.14
C LEU A 36 -7.38 7.85 -14.95
N ALA A 37 -7.64 8.24 -13.71
CA ALA A 37 -7.96 9.60 -13.33
C ALA A 37 -7.44 9.90 -11.92
N VAL A 38 -6.92 11.11 -11.72
CA VAL A 38 -6.60 11.64 -10.40
C VAL A 38 -7.87 12.12 -9.70
N SER A 39 -7.85 12.14 -8.37
CA SER A 39 -8.90 12.72 -7.52
C SER A 39 -8.34 13.86 -6.68
N GLU A 40 -9.16 14.52 -5.87
CA GLU A 40 -8.71 15.55 -4.92
C GLU A 40 -7.67 15.04 -3.91
N GLU A 41 -7.61 13.72 -3.70
CA GLU A 41 -6.69 13.03 -2.77
C GLU A 41 -5.43 12.48 -3.48
N SER A 42 -5.28 12.65 -4.80
CA SER A 42 -4.19 12.03 -5.57
C SER A 42 -3.54 13.03 -6.53
N THR A 43 -2.21 13.07 -6.56
CA THR A 43 -1.45 13.94 -7.47
C THR A 43 -1.12 13.30 -8.81
N GLU A 44 -0.95 11.98 -8.84
CA GLU A 44 -0.60 11.20 -10.03
C GLU A 44 -1.18 9.79 -9.94
N VAL A 45 -1.62 9.24 -11.07
CA VAL A 45 -2.02 7.83 -11.19
C VAL A 45 -1.46 7.27 -12.49
N ARG A 46 -0.73 6.14 -12.40
CA ARG A 46 -0.21 5.41 -13.56
C ARG A 46 -0.05 3.93 -13.27
N PHE A 47 -0.05 3.13 -14.34
CA PHE A 47 0.47 1.77 -14.29
C PHE A 47 1.99 1.79 -14.42
N VAL A 48 2.64 0.86 -13.74
CA VAL A 48 4.10 0.70 -13.73
C VAL A 48 4.43 -0.76 -14.01
N ALA A 49 5.50 -1.01 -14.75
CA ALA A 49 5.98 -2.36 -14.92
C ALA A 49 6.60 -2.87 -13.59
N PRO A 50 6.53 -4.18 -13.30
CA PRO A 50 7.02 -4.71 -12.03
C PRO A 50 8.49 -4.40 -11.73
N ASP A 51 9.34 -4.34 -12.75
CA ASP A 51 10.77 -4.04 -12.68
C ASP A 51 11.06 -2.56 -12.39
N GLU A 52 10.10 -1.66 -12.62
CA GLU A 52 10.23 -0.24 -12.30
C GLU A 52 9.93 0.08 -10.82
N ILE A 53 9.27 -0.83 -10.10
CA ILE A 53 8.80 -0.63 -8.72
C ILE A 53 9.95 -0.28 -7.78
N ASP A 54 11.13 -0.86 -7.99
CA ASP A 54 12.29 -0.64 -7.13
C ASP A 54 12.86 0.78 -7.21
N ALA A 55 12.67 1.45 -8.34
CA ALA A 55 13.10 2.83 -8.54
C ALA A 55 12.13 3.87 -7.94
N LEU A 56 10.90 3.48 -7.58
CA LEU A 56 9.91 4.42 -7.09
C LEU A 56 10.19 4.88 -5.65
N PRO A 57 10.04 6.19 -5.35
CA PRO A 57 10.12 6.69 -3.99
C PRO A 57 8.91 6.20 -3.19
N MET A 58 9.14 5.27 -2.27
CA MET A 58 8.09 4.76 -1.39
C MET A 58 8.64 4.35 -0.04
N HIS A 59 7.80 4.47 0.99
CA HIS A 59 8.10 3.99 2.33
C HIS A 59 8.27 2.45 2.33
N HIS A 60 9.12 1.92 3.21
CA HIS A 60 9.46 0.48 3.22
C HIS A 60 8.24 -0.43 3.39
N THR A 61 7.21 0.01 4.11
CA THR A 61 5.97 -0.74 4.35
C THR A 61 5.14 -0.90 3.09
N GLN A 62 5.13 0.11 2.21
CA GLN A 62 4.49 0.02 0.90
C GLN A 62 5.23 -0.97 0.00
N ARG A 63 6.57 -0.90 0.00
CA ARG A 63 7.42 -1.82 -0.77
C ARG A 63 7.24 -3.28 -0.32
N LEU A 64 7.11 -3.52 0.98
CA LEU A 64 6.87 -4.85 1.53
C LEU A 64 5.60 -5.49 0.97
N ARG A 65 4.50 -4.71 0.86
CA ARG A 65 3.22 -5.17 0.31
C ARG A 65 3.35 -5.61 -1.16
N LEU A 66 4.07 -4.82 -1.96
CA LEU A 66 4.30 -5.13 -3.37
C LEU A 66 5.20 -6.35 -3.55
N ARG A 67 6.24 -6.49 -2.71
CA ARG A 67 7.11 -7.68 -2.72
C ARG A 67 6.33 -8.94 -2.38
N HIS A 68 5.54 -8.91 -1.31
CA HIS A 68 4.69 -10.02 -0.93
C HIS A 68 3.75 -10.42 -2.08
N PHE A 69 3.19 -9.44 -2.82
CA PHE A 69 2.39 -9.73 -4.00
C PHE A 69 3.20 -10.42 -5.10
N ALA A 70 4.43 -9.98 -5.37
CA ALA A 70 5.31 -10.58 -6.37
C ALA A 70 5.76 -12.01 -6.02
N GLU A 71 5.82 -12.35 -4.73
CA GLU A 71 6.15 -13.70 -4.22
C GLU A 71 5.02 -14.72 -4.39
N ASP A 72 3.85 -14.31 -4.91
CA ASP A 72 2.64 -15.14 -5.11
C ASP A 72 2.28 -16.02 -3.91
N ARG A 73 2.30 -15.41 -2.72
CA ARG A 73 2.09 -16.13 -1.46
C ARG A 73 0.67 -16.70 -1.36
N ASP A 74 0.60 -17.94 -0.90
CA ASP A 74 -0.64 -18.71 -0.67
C ASP A 74 -1.36 -18.33 0.64
N ARG A 75 -0.67 -17.64 1.56
CA ARG A 75 -1.18 -17.22 2.86
C ARG A 75 -1.18 -15.71 3.03
N PRO A 76 -2.20 -15.16 3.73
CA PRO A 76 -2.25 -13.73 3.99
C PRO A 76 -1.15 -13.29 4.96
N HIS A 77 -0.66 -12.08 4.75
CA HIS A 77 0.23 -11.43 5.71
C HIS A 77 -0.59 -10.85 6.87
N LEU A 78 -0.13 -11.07 8.10
CA LEU A 78 -0.74 -10.59 9.33
C LEU A 78 0.37 -9.94 10.18
N GLY A 79 0.46 -8.62 10.18
CA GLY A 79 1.47 -7.89 10.95
C GLY A 79 2.29 -6.96 10.08
#